data_AF-I1CZN3-F1
#
_entry.id   AF-I1CZN3-F1
#
_cell.length_a   1.000
_cell.length_b   1.000
_cell.length_c   1.000
_cell.angle_alpha   90.00
_cell.angle_beta   90.00
_cell.angle_gamma   90.00
#
_symmetry.space_group_name_H-M   'P 1'
#
loop_
_entity.id
_entity.type
_entity.pdbx_description
1 polymer ?
#
loop_
_entity_poly.entity_id
_entity_poly.type
_entity_poly.pdbx_seq_one_letter_code
_entity_poly.pdbx_strand_id
1 'polypeptide(L)'
;MSTLRFGYGTNGFANHRLDDALAIIADLGYSGVALTLDHAHLDPFAADVAARTARVAKRLSELGLGVVVETGARFLLDPWRKHQPTLLSDDPGPRLDFLRRAADIAVDLGAECVSFWSGVADPTVDDDTAWRRLVSTVSEVLDGTKARFALEPEPGHYVQHLDQALALRRELGEPDRLGITLDVGHCVAVEPVSAAECVRKAGDLLFNVQLDDMLPGVHEHLEFGEGRLDLAETLGALAEIGYSGLAAVELPRHSHAAPDVARRAKVALTAADWVVDAQEAIRSDPTRIRTLFPAVGRKVGRTALRPDVDPEGLVHGTVDDHARGKLLAALGSALDADALVKEVEELYRYGDGAERRGVLRNLHVLPTDDPRVVEAGVRLVADALRANDTGLVAAALGPFAADHLDDHGWRHGVLKFLFTGVPTAAVAGLSRRCDAELIRMVSDYVAERKAAGRTVPADAEAILALGATRDEEVAR
;
A
#
# COMPACT_ATOMS: atom_id res chain seq x y z
N MET A 1 -6.23 -0.85 -19.79
CA MET A 1 -4.82 -1.15 -19.50
C MET A 1 -4.23 0.12 -18.98
N SER A 2 -3.88 0.10 -17.71
CA SER A 2 -3.23 1.19 -17.00
C SER A 2 -1.99 1.66 -17.77
N THR A 3 -1.87 2.98 -17.89
CA THR A 3 -0.77 3.67 -18.60
C THR A 3 0.29 4.19 -17.64
N LEU A 4 0.26 3.73 -16.38
CA LEU A 4 1.16 4.22 -15.33
C LEU A 4 2.62 3.92 -15.67
N ARG A 5 3.47 4.92 -15.46
CA ARG A 5 4.91 4.83 -15.69
C ARG A 5 5.62 4.63 -14.37
N PHE A 6 5.98 3.40 -14.07
CA PHE A 6 6.72 3.08 -12.85
C PHE A 6 8.20 3.45 -12.98
N GLY A 7 8.73 4.12 -11.96
CA GLY A 7 10.16 4.41 -11.81
C GLY A 7 10.76 3.80 -10.54
N TYR A 8 12.05 4.05 -10.33
CA TYR A 8 12.74 3.70 -9.08
C TYR A 8 13.68 4.83 -8.66
N GLY A 9 13.67 5.17 -7.37
CA GLY A 9 14.51 6.21 -6.78
C GLY A 9 15.97 5.77 -6.68
N THR A 10 16.90 6.61 -7.17
CA THR A 10 18.33 6.27 -7.14
C THR A 10 18.89 6.32 -5.71
N ASN A 11 18.20 6.94 -4.76
CA ASN A 11 18.50 6.84 -3.32
C ASN A 11 18.49 5.39 -2.80
N GLY A 12 17.70 4.50 -3.41
CA GLY A 12 17.70 3.07 -3.13
C GLY A 12 18.87 2.31 -3.78
N PHE A 13 19.70 2.99 -4.55
CA PHE A 13 20.91 2.46 -5.21
C PHE A 13 22.18 3.27 -4.83
N ALA A 14 22.21 3.91 -3.65
CA ALA A 14 23.32 4.77 -3.22
C ALA A 14 24.68 4.07 -3.16
N ASN A 15 24.72 2.73 -3.04
CA ASN A 15 25.93 1.92 -3.04
C ASN A 15 26.44 1.52 -4.45
N HIS A 16 25.70 1.88 -5.52
CA HIS A 16 26.06 1.58 -6.90
C HIS A 16 26.54 2.85 -7.61
N ARG A 17 27.40 2.68 -8.62
CA ARG A 17 27.66 3.75 -9.58
C ARG A 17 26.36 4.05 -10.34
N LEU A 18 26.17 5.31 -10.72
CA LEU A 18 24.94 5.73 -11.38
C LEU A 18 24.66 4.92 -12.67
N ASP A 19 25.66 4.73 -13.54
CA ASP A 19 25.47 3.98 -14.79
C ASP A 19 25.03 2.52 -14.57
N ASP A 20 25.55 1.86 -13.53
CA ASP A 20 25.17 0.50 -13.16
C ASP A 20 23.74 0.47 -12.62
N ALA A 21 23.39 1.43 -11.74
CA ALA A 21 22.04 1.56 -11.19
C ALA A 21 21.00 1.79 -12.30
N LEU A 22 21.28 2.74 -13.23
CA LEU A 22 20.39 3.03 -14.36
C LEU A 22 20.20 1.80 -15.27
N ALA A 23 21.28 1.06 -15.55
CA ALA A 23 21.20 -0.16 -16.36
C ALA A 23 20.32 -1.22 -15.68
N ILE A 24 20.53 -1.47 -14.39
CA ILE A 24 19.73 -2.44 -13.62
C ILE A 24 18.25 -2.04 -13.60
N ILE A 25 17.94 -0.76 -13.35
CA ILE A 25 16.57 -0.24 -13.31
C ILE A 25 15.89 -0.43 -14.68
N ALA A 26 16.58 -0.10 -15.77
CA ALA A 26 16.07 -0.31 -17.13
C ALA A 26 15.85 -1.80 -17.45
N ASP A 27 16.80 -2.67 -17.11
CA ASP A 27 16.73 -4.12 -17.35
C ASP A 27 15.58 -4.79 -16.56
N LEU A 28 15.22 -4.25 -15.40
CA LEU A 28 14.04 -4.67 -14.63
C LEU A 28 12.71 -4.17 -15.24
N GLY A 29 12.76 -3.34 -16.28
CA GLY A 29 11.59 -2.86 -17.02
C GLY A 29 10.89 -1.66 -16.39
N TYR A 30 11.60 -0.86 -15.59
CA TYR A 30 11.11 0.46 -15.18
C TYR A 30 11.17 1.46 -16.34
N SER A 31 10.25 2.43 -16.32
CA SER A 31 10.10 3.46 -17.35
C SER A 31 10.82 4.76 -17.03
N GLY A 32 11.44 4.86 -15.84
CA GLY A 32 12.16 6.06 -15.42
C GLY A 32 12.80 5.94 -14.04
N VAL A 33 13.43 7.02 -13.61
CA VAL A 33 14.09 7.13 -12.31
C VAL A 33 13.71 8.42 -11.61
N ALA A 34 13.60 8.37 -10.29
CA ALA A 34 13.70 9.56 -9.49
C ALA A 34 15.18 9.73 -9.10
N LEU A 35 15.86 10.66 -9.76
CA LEU A 35 17.30 10.88 -9.64
C LEU A 35 17.58 11.79 -8.44
N THR A 36 18.06 11.20 -7.36
CA THR A 36 18.52 11.95 -6.20
C THR A 36 19.87 12.61 -6.49
N LEU A 37 19.91 13.94 -6.44
CA LEU A 37 21.16 14.69 -6.57
C LEU A 37 21.98 14.56 -5.28
N ASP A 38 23.09 13.82 -5.34
CA ASP A 38 23.97 13.54 -4.21
C ASP A 38 25.42 13.34 -4.71
N HIS A 39 26.38 13.33 -3.78
CA HIS A 39 27.81 13.18 -4.00
C HIS A 39 28.17 12.01 -4.94
N ALA A 40 27.52 10.86 -4.75
CA ALA A 40 27.86 9.61 -5.44
C ALA A 40 27.33 9.53 -6.88
N HIS A 41 26.16 10.10 -7.16
CA HIS A 41 25.48 9.96 -8.46
C HIS A 41 25.69 11.20 -9.32
N LEU A 42 25.00 12.29 -8.99
CA LEU A 42 25.13 13.57 -9.68
C LEU A 42 25.23 14.69 -8.64
N ASP A 43 26.47 15.06 -8.34
CA ASP A 43 26.76 16.17 -7.42
C ASP A 43 26.49 17.51 -8.12
N PRO A 44 25.50 18.30 -7.65
CA PRO A 44 25.14 19.58 -8.26
C PRO A 44 26.20 20.68 -8.05
N PHE A 45 27.16 20.48 -7.16
CA PHE A 45 28.25 21.41 -6.86
C PHE A 45 29.56 21.07 -7.57
N ALA A 46 29.61 19.95 -8.29
CA ALA A 46 30.79 19.57 -9.06
C ALA A 46 31.13 20.64 -10.12
N ALA A 47 32.41 20.97 -10.25
CA ALA A 47 32.87 21.97 -11.22
C ALA A 47 32.53 21.60 -12.69
N ASP A 48 32.38 20.31 -12.98
CA ASP A 48 32.01 19.76 -14.29
C ASP A 48 30.54 19.32 -14.38
N VAL A 49 29.66 19.80 -13.49
CA VAL A 49 28.26 19.36 -13.39
C VAL A 49 27.52 19.41 -14.73
N ALA A 50 27.68 20.47 -15.53
CA ALA A 50 27.03 20.55 -16.84
C ALA A 50 27.44 19.40 -17.78
N ALA A 51 28.72 19.03 -17.80
CA ALA A 51 29.21 17.90 -18.58
C ALA A 51 28.74 16.56 -18.01
N ARG A 52 28.62 16.43 -16.68
CA ARG A 52 28.04 15.25 -16.02
C ARG A 52 26.56 15.10 -16.36
N THR A 53 25.78 16.17 -16.25
CA THR A 53 24.35 16.22 -16.59
C THR A 53 24.12 15.81 -18.04
N ALA A 54 24.91 16.32 -18.99
CA ALA A 54 24.81 15.92 -20.40
C ALA A 54 25.10 14.42 -20.62
N ARG A 55 26.04 13.83 -19.87
CA ARG A 55 26.31 12.38 -19.91
C ARG A 55 25.12 11.58 -19.35
N VAL A 56 24.55 12.04 -18.23
CA VAL A 56 23.37 11.41 -17.62
C VAL A 56 22.17 11.51 -18.55
N ALA A 57 21.87 12.67 -19.13
CA ALA A 57 20.80 12.86 -20.11
C ALA A 57 20.93 11.88 -21.29
N LYS A 58 22.15 11.76 -21.85
CA LYS A 58 22.43 10.79 -22.92
C LYS A 58 22.17 9.37 -22.46
N ARG A 59 22.62 8.99 -21.27
CA ARG A 59 22.45 7.63 -20.74
C ARG A 59 20.98 7.29 -20.48
N LEU A 60 20.22 8.21 -19.90
CA LEU A 60 18.77 8.07 -19.71
C LEU A 60 18.06 7.87 -21.04
N SER A 61 18.43 8.66 -22.07
CA SER A 61 17.88 8.53 -23.42
C SER A 61 18.21 7.18 -24.07
N GLU A 62 19.46 6.70 -23.94
CA GLU A 62 19.90 5.39 -24.45
C GLU A 62 19.12 4.23 -23.80
N LEU A 63 18.73 4.39 -22.53
CA LEU A 63 17.98 3.40 -21.76
C LEU A 63 16.45 3.57 -21.87
N GLY A 64 15.97 4.66 -22.47
CA GLY A 64 14.54 4.97 -22.54
C GLY A 64 13.91 5.33 -21.19
N LEU A 65 14.70 5.85 -20.24
CA LEU A 65 14.24 6.21 -18.90
C LEU A 65 13.81 7.68 -18.85
N GLY A 66 12.57 7.93 -18.40
CA GLY A 66 12.16 9.25 -17.93
C GLY A 66 12.83 9.63 -16.60
N VAL A 67 12.73 10.90 -16.20
CA VAL A 67 13.39 11.36 -14.97
C VAL A 67 12.59 12.41 -14.20
N VAL A 68 12.59 12.26 -12.89
CA VAL A 68 12.28 13.30 -11.90
C VAL A 68 13.57 13.60 -11.14
N VAL A 69 13.82 14.84 -10.76
CA VAL A 69 14.97 15.22 -9.94
C VAL A 69 14.54 15.32 -8.48
N GLU A 70 15.28 14.69 -7.58
CA GLU A 70 15.02 14.75 -6.14
C GLU A 70 16.14 15.48 -5.40
N THR A 71 15.75 16.16 -4.32
CA THR A 71 16.65 16.99 -3.51
C THR A 71 16.82 16.48 -2.07
N GLY A 72 16.56 15.18 -1.86
CA GLY A 72 16.55 14.50 -0.56
C GLY A 72 17.92 14.07 0.01
N ALA A 73 19.04 14.41 -0.64
CA ALA A 73 20.38 14.02 -0.18
C ALA A 73 20.68 14.50 1.25
N ARG A 74 21.16 13.59 2.10
CA ARG A 74 21.20 13.79 3.56
C ARG A 74 22.25 14.79 4.00
N PHE A 75 23.47 14.70 3.48
CA PHE A 75 24.62 15.49 3.94
C PHE A 75 25.27 16.28 2.80
N LEU A 76 24.46 16.69 1.82
CA LEU A 76 24.94 17.41 0.64
C LEU A 76 25.41 18.83 0.99
N LEU A 77 24.64 19.53 1.83
CA LEU A 77 24.90 20.93 2.18
C LEU A 77 25.66 21.10 3.49
N ASP A 78 25.48 20.17 4.44
CA ASP A 78 26.15 20.17 5.73
C ASP A 78 26.59 18.72 6.07
N PRO A 79 27.89 18.48 6.34
CA PRO A 79 28.40 17.15 6.63
C PRO A 79 28.04 16.62 8.03
N TRP A 80 27.55 17.47 8.93
CA TRP A 80 27.20 17.13 10.32
C TRP A 80 25.70 17.07 10.54
N ARG A 81 24.96 17.96 9.89
CA ARG A 81 23.52 18.13 10.11
C ARG A 81 22.76 17.66 8.88
N LYS A 82 22.07 16.52 9.02
CA LYS A 82 21.19 15.99 7.99
C LYS A 82 20.27 17.11 7.49
N HIS A 83 20.23 17.30 6.17
CA HIS A 83 19.30 18.16 5.45
C HIS A 83 19.42 19.68 5.71
N GLN A 84 20.35 20.12 6.56
CA GLN A 84 20.50 21.54 6.88
C GLN A 84 21.46 22.24 5.89
N PRO A 85 21.25 23.54 5.61
CA PRO A 85 20.08 24.35 5.98
C PRO A 85 18.81 23.95 5.20
N THR A 86 17.64 24.35 5.73
CA THR A 86 16.32 24.15 5.12
C THR A 86 15.74 25.47 4.61
N LEU A 87 14.54 25.45 4.03
CA LEU A 87 13.82 26.66 3.61
C LEU A 87 13.35 27.52 4.80
N LEU A 88 13.39 26.97 6.02
CA LEU A 88 12.94 27.63 7.24
C LEU A 88 14.10 28.23 8.05
N SER A 89 15.35 27.92 7.66
CA SER A 89 16.55 28.39 8.34
C SER A 89 16.70 29.92 8.28
N ASP A 90 17.40 30.50 9.26
CA ASP A 90 17.70 31.94 9.28
C ASP A 90 18.51 32.38 8.05
N ASP A 91 19.42 31.53 7.60
CA ASP A 91 20.21 31.69 6.37
C ASP A 91 19.91 30.52 5.41
N PRO A 92 18.85 30.63 4.58
CA PRO A 92 18.46 29.57 3.65
C PRO A 92 19.32 29.57 2.37
N GLY A 93 20.30 30.48 2.24
CA GLY A 93 21.08 30.71 1.02
C GLY A 93 21.63 29.43 0.35
N PRO A 94 22.30 28.53 1.08
CA PRO A 94 22.80 27.27 0.50
C PRO A 94 21.70 26.34 -0.02
N ARG A 95 20.53 26.32 0.66
CA ARG A 95 19.37 25.52 0.21
C ARG A 95 18.76 26.11 -1.05
N LEU A 96 18.65 27.44 -1.13
CA LEU A 96 18.16 28.13 -2.33
C LEU A 96 19.10 27.93 -3.53
N ASP A 97 20.43 27.99 -3.32
CA ASP A 97 21.41 27.68 -4.37
C ASP A 97 21.28 26.23 -4.86
N PHE A 98 21.11 25.28 -3.94
CA PHE A 98 20.88 23.89 -4.31
C PHE A 98 19.62 23.71 -5.16
N LEU A 99 18.48 24.30 -4.75
CA LEU A 99 17.23 24.19 -5.52
C LEU A 99 17.32 24.84 -6.90
N ARG A 100 18.06 25.95 -7.03
CA ARG A 100 18.34 26.57 -8.34
C ARG A 100 19.17 25.68 -9.24
N ARG A 101 20.25 25.09 -8.72
CA ARG A 101 21.07 24.12 -9.46
C ARG A 101 20.27 22.88 -9.85
N ALA A 102 19.43 22.38 -8.94
CA ALA A 102 18.54 21.27 -9.22
C ALA A 102 17.55 21.60 -10.35
N ALA A 103 17.04 22.84 -10.41
CA ALA A 103 16.20 23.30 -11.51
C ALA A 103 16.96 23.36 -12.85
N ASP A 104 18.18 23.88 -12.87
CA ASP A 104 19.00 23.91 -14.09
C ASP A 104 19.31 22.49 -14.59
N ILE A 105 19.69 21.59 -13.66
CA ILE A 105 19.91 20.17 -13.96
C ILE A 105 18.63 19.51 -14.47
N ALA A 106 17.48 19.77 -13.84
CA ALA A 106 16.20 19.22 -14.26
C ALA A 106 15.83 19.68 -15.68
N VAL A 107 16.06 20.95 -16.02
CA VAL A 107 15.85 21.46 -17.39
C VAL A 107 16.77 20.76 -18.38
N ASP A 108 18.06 20.63 -18.07
CA ASP A 108 19.06 19.98 -18.94
C ASP A 108 18.80 18.48 -19.13
N LEU A 109 18.24 17.81 -18.12
CA LEU A 109 17.83 16.41 -18.19
C LEU A 109 16.47 16.20 -18.90
N GLY A 110 15.67 17.26 -19.05
CA GLY A 110 14.26 17.15 -19.48
C GLY A 110 13.38 16.49 -18.42
N ALA A 111 13.67 16.71 -17.14
CA ALA A 111 12.94 16.12 -16.03
C ALA A 111 11.51 16.66 -15.89
N GLU A 112 10.60 15.82 -15.41
CA GLU A 112 9.18 16.17 -15.27
C GLU A 112 8.95 17.25 -14.21
N CYS A 113 9.74 17.21 -13.12
CA CYS A 113 9.79 18.22 -12.07
C CYS A 113 11.05 18.04 -11.19
N VAL A 114 11.24 19.00 -10.27
CA VAL A 114 12.12 18.90 -9.10
C VAL A 114 11.25 18.64 -7.86
N SER A 115 11.42 17.49 -7.21
CA SER A 115 10.82 17.19 -5.91
C SER A 115 11.63 17.82 -4.77
N PHE A 116 10.94 18.48 -3.84
CA PHE A 116 11.54 19.12 -2.68
C PHE A 116 10.57 19.16 -1.50
N TRP A 117 11.09 19.36 -0.30
CA TRP A 117 10.30 19.47 0.93
C TRP A 117 10.57 20.80 1.67
N SER A 118 9.72 21.12 2.64
CA SER A 118 9.82 22.34 3.48
C SER A 118 11.00 22.30 4.46
N GLY A 119 11.14 21.18 5.16
CA GLY A 119 12.17 20.89 6.13
C GLY A 119 11.65 20.97 7.55
N VAL A 120 12.48 20.57 8.50
CA VAL A 120 12.15 20.66 9.92
C VAL A 120 12.33 22.10 10.40
N ALA A 121 11.28 22.66 11.00
CA ALA A 121 11.34 23.96 11.66
C ALA A 121 12.28 23.89 12.88
N ASP A 122 13.08 24.93 13.11
CA ASP A 122 13.81 25.05 14.37
C ASP A 122 12.79 25.23 15.51
N PRO A 123 12.86 24.45 16.62
CA PRO A 123 11.88 24.54 17.71
C PRO A 123 11.78 25.92 18.38
N THR A 124 12.75 26.80 18.15
CA THR A 124 12.77 28.17 18.67
C THR A 124 12.06 29.18 17.77
N VAL A 125 11.70 28.79 16.54
CA VAL A 125 10.99 29.63 15.58
C VAL A 125 9.49 29.43 15.72
N ASP A 126 8.74 30.51 15.90
CA ASP A 126 7.28 30.49 15.96
C ASP A 126 6.65 30.20 14.58
N ASP A 127 5.42 29.67 14.58
CA ASP A 127 4.72 29.25 13.36
C ASP A 127 4.54 30.39 12.35
N ASP A 128 4.23 31.61 12.78
CA ASP A 128 4.03 32.74 11.88
C ASP A 128 5.35 33.10 11.17
N THR A 129 6.46 33.01 11.88
CA THR A 129 7.80 33.22 11.30
C THR A 129 8.19 32.08 10.36
N ALA A 130 7.95 30.82 10.75
CA ALA A 130 8.23 29.66 9.90
C ALA A 130 7.42 29.72 8.59
N TRP A 131 6.12 30.02 8.67
CA TRP A 131 5.25 30.17 7.51
C TRP A 131 5.74 31.27 6.56
N ARG A 132 6.01 32.47 7.09
CA ARG A 132 6.52 33.59 6.27
C ARG A 132 7.84 33.26 5.57
N ARG A 133 8.76 32.57 6.25
CA ARG A 133 10.02 32.13 5.65
C ARG A 133 9.79 31.14 4.52
N LEU A 134 8.91 30.16 4.73
CA LEU A 134 8.59 29.17 3.71
C LEU A 134 7.98 29.83 2.46
N VAL A 135 6.97 30.69 2.65
CA VAL A 135 6.34 31.43 1.55
C VAL A 135 7.38 32.25 0.79
N SER A 136 8.21 33.03 1.51
CA SER A 136 9.23 33.88 0.89
C SER A 136 10.26 33.07 0.10
N THR A 137 10.77 31.98 0.68
CA THR A 137 11.83 31.17 0.06
C THR A 137 11.33 30.37 -1.14
N VAL A 138 10.12 29.80 -1.06
CA VAL A 138 9.51 29.12 -2.21
C VAL A 138 9.21 30.11 -3.34
N SER A 139 8.70 31.30 -3.03
CA SER A 139 8.51 32.36 -4.04
C SER A 139 9.83 32.70 -4.74
N GLU A 140 10.91 32.88 -3.99
CA GLU A 140 12.22 33.23 -4.54
C GLU A 140 12.79 32.14 -5.46
N VAL A 141 12.60 30.85 -5.12
CA VAL A 141 13.00 29.72 -5.97
C VAL A 141 12.20 29.70 -7.26
N LEU A 142 10.87 29.88 -7.17
CA LEU A 142 10.00 29.88 -8.33
C LEU A 142 10.33 31.04 -9.27
N ASP A 143 10.49 32.25 -8.75
CA ASP A 143 10.80 33.45 -9.55
C ASP A 143 12.16 33.35 -10.26
N GLY A 144 13.14 32.71 -9.60
CA GLY A 144 14.50 32.56 -10.11
C GLY A 144 14.72 31.43 -11.12
N THR A 145 13.72 30.59 -11.38
CA THR A 145 13.87 29.37 -12.18
C THR A 145 12.73 29.17 -13.17
N LYS A 146 12.90 28.25 -14.13
CA LYS A 146 11.86 27.88 -15.11
C LYS A 146 11.32 26.46 -14.94
N ALA A 147 11.93 25.65 -14.08
CA ALA A 147 11.50 24.28 -13.84
C ALA A 147 10.13 24.23 -13.15
N ARG A 148 9.48 23.07 -13.27
CA ARG A 148 8.35 22.68 -12.41
C ARG A 148 8.91 22.14 -11.11
N PHE A 149 8.31 22.54 -10.00
CA PHE A 149 8.61 22.08 -8.66
C PHE A 149 7.42 21.31 -8.10
N ALA A 150 7.70 20.31 -7.30
CA ALA A 150 6.72 19.48 -6.64
C ALA A 150 7.04 19.45 -5.15
N LEU A 151 6.16 20.05 -4.34
CA LEU A 151 6.34 20.07 -2.89
C LEU A 151 5.86 18.75 -2.31
N GLU A 152 6.73 18.11 -1.54
CA GLU A 152 6.47 16.89 -0.80
C GLU A 152 6.08 17.22 0.65
N PRO A 153 4.85 16.88 1.09
CA PRO A 153 4.54 16.79 2.50
C PRO A 153 5.29 15.61 3.12
N GLU A 154 6.03 15.85 4.21
CA GLU A 154 6.87 14.81 4.82
C GLU A 154 6.67 14.72 6.35
N PRO A 155 6.50 13.50 6.91
CA PRO A 155 6.36 13.31 8.36
C PRO A 155 7.53 13.88 9.16
N GLY A 156 7.21 14.79 10.08
CA GLY A 156 8.17 15.52 10.92
C GLY A 156 8.72 16.81 10.30
N HIS A 157 8.38 17.14 9.05
CA HIS A 157 8.67 18.44 8.46
C HIS A 157 7.55 19.45 8.78
N TYR A 158 7.82 20.74 8.56
CA TYR A 158 6.85 21.81 8.84
C TYR A 158 5.60 21.70 7.97
N VAL A 159 5.78 21.36 6.69
CA VAL A 159 4.70 20.87 5.82
C VAL A 159 4.74 19.35 5.87
N GLN A 160 3.83 18.78 6.66
CA GLN A 160 3.68 17.34 6.87
C GLN A 160 2.49 16.76 6.13
N HIS A 161 1.40 17.54 6.02
CA HIS A 161 0.14 17.10 5.42
C HIS A 161 -0.09 17.76 4.05
N LEU A 162 -0.78 17.04 3.16
CA LEU A 162 -1.22 17.51 1.86
C LEU A 162 -1.99 18.83 1.98
N ASP A 163 -2.85 18.98 3.00
CA ASP A 163 -3.59 20.23 3.20
C ASP A 163 -2.69 21.45 3.46
N GLN A 164 -1.57 21.25 4.14
CA GLN A 164 -0.59 22.31 4.38
C GLN A 164 0.13 22.69 3.08
N ALA A 165 0.48 21.71 2.25
CA ALA A 165 1.08 21.97 0.93
C ALA A 165 0.10 22.71 0.00
N LEU A 166 -1.18 22.31 -0.02
CA LEU A 166 -2.23 23.01 -0.77
C LEU A 166 -2.48 24.42 -0.23
N ALA A 167 -2.38 24.64 1.09
CA ALA A 167 -2.47 25.97 1.70
C ALA A 167 -1.31 26.87 1.27
N LEU A 168 -0.08 26.35 1.25
CA LEU A 168 1.08 27.10 0.78
C LEU A 168 0.91 27.51 -0.68
N ARG A 169 0.44 26.60 -1.53
CA ARG A 169 0.18 26.90 -2.94
C ARG A 169 -0.86 28.01 -3.11
N ARG A 170 -1.93 28.00 -2.32
CA ARG A 170 -2.94 29.09 -2.33
C ARG A 170 -2.36 30.43 -1.88
N GLU A 171 -1.54 30.44 -0.83
CA GLU A 171 -0.87 31.65 -0.34
C GLU A 171 0.08 32.26 -1.39
N LEU A 172 0.74 31.41 -2.17
CA LEU A 172 1.60 31.81 -3.29
C LEU A 172 0.83 32.23 -4.57
N GLY A 173 -0.51 32.26 -4.53
CA GLY A 173 -1.32 32.65 -5.69
C GLY A 173 -1.48 31.56 -6.74
N GLU A 174 -1.42 30.29 -6.33
CA GLU A 174 -1.68 29.12 -7.18
C GLU A 174 -0.77 28.97 -8.42
N PRO A 175 0.56 29.08 -8.28
CA PRO A 175 1.45 29.07 -9.44
C PRO A 175 1.41 27.72 -10.19
N ASP A 176 1.27 27.78 -11.52
CA ASP A 176 1.19 26.60 -12.41
C ASP A 176 2.45 25.70 -12.34
N ARG A 177 3.59 26.27 -11.94
CA ARG A 177 4.86 25.54 -11.83
C ARG A 177 5.07 24.88 -10.47
N LEU A 178 4.17 25.04 -9.50
CA LEU A 178 4.21 24.38 -8.21
C LEU A 178 3.09 23.35 -8.10
N GLY A 179 3.47 22.08 -8.20
CA GLY A 179 2.61 20.94 -7.93
C GLY A 179 2.98 20.25 -6.61
N ILE A 180 2.52 19.02 -6.49
CA ILE A 180 2.71 18.16 -5.33
C ILE A 180 3.52 16.93 -5.74
N THR A 181 4.51 16.59 -4.91
CA THR A 181 5.01 15.22 -4.83
C THR A 181 4.21 14.53 -3.75
N LEU A 182 3.52 13.45 -4.11
CA LEU A 182 2.79 12.66 -3.12
C LEU A 182 3.52 11.35 -2.87
N ASP A 183 4.15 11.25 -1.71
CA ASP A 183 4.60 9.98 -1.16
C ASP A 183 3.40 9.27 -0.51
N VAL A 184 3.09 8.09 -1.02
CA VAL A 184 1.89 7.35 -0.60
C VAL A 184 2.09 6.63 0.74
N GLY A 185 3.34 6.32 1.11
CA GLY A 185 3.69 5.83 2.43
C GLY A 185 3.55 6.92 3.50
N HIS A 186 3.96 8.15 3.19
CA HIS A 186 3.71 9.31 4.06
C HIS A 186 2.22 9.50 4.31
N CYS A 187 1.38 9.31 3.29
CA CYS A 187 -0.08 9.34 3.46
C CYS A 187 -0.52 8.30 4.52
N VAL A 188 -0.03 7.07 4.45
CA VAL A 188 -0.34 6.03 5.44
C VAL A 188 0.17 6.39 6.84
N ALA A 189 1.34 7.03 6.94
CA ALA A 189 1.96 7.36 8.20
C ALA A 189 1.24 8.48 8.96
N VAL A 190 0.81 9.54 8.26
CA VAL A 190 0.30 10.76 8.92
C VAL A 190 -1.06 11.26 8.46
N GLU A 191 -1.55 10.89 7.28
CA GLU A 191 -2.82 11.46 6.80
C GLU A 191 -4.03 10.81 7.48
N PRO A 192 -5.11 11.58 7.73
CA PRO A 192 -6.32 11.04 8.34
C PRO A 192 -7.17 10.21 7.37
N VAL A 193 -6.80 10.18 6.10
CA VAL A 193 -7.50 9.52 5.00
C VAL A 193 -6.54 8.60 4.24
N SER A 194 -7.10 7.72 3.40
CA SER A 194 -6.30 6.79 2.61
C SER A 194 -5.39 7.50 1.59
N ALA A 195 -4.30 6.85 1.19
CA ALA A 195 -3.44 7.34 0.11
C ALA A 195 -4.22 7.55 -1.20
N ALA A 196 -5.18 6.68 -1.51
CA ALA A 196 -6.06 6.82 -2.67
C ALA A 196 -6.95 8.09 -2.59
N GLU A 197 -7.45 8.45 -1.41
CA GLU A 197 -8.17 9.71 -1.20
C GLU A 197 -7.24 10.92 -1.34
N CYS A 198 -6.01 10.85 -0.82
CA CYS A 198 -4.99 11.88 -1.02
C CYS A 198 -4.68 12.09 -2.51
N VAL A 199 -4.55 11.00 -3.29
CA VAL A 199 -4.38 11.05 -4.74
C VAL A 199 -5.52 11.79 -5.41
N ARG A 200 -6.78 11.43 -5.11
CA ARG A 200 -7.96 12.12 -5.68
C ARG A 200 -8.03 13.60 -5.28
N LYS A 201 -7.65 13.90 -4.04
CA LYS A 201 -7.64 15.27 -3.51
C LYS A 201 -6.59 16.14 -4.18
N ALA A 202 -5.41 15.60 -4.46
CA ALA A 202 -4.35 16.31 -5.18
C ALA A 202 -4.67 16.46 -6.67
N GLY A 203 -5.25 15.44 -7.30
CA GLY A 203 -5.72 15.48 -8.69
C GLY A 203 -4.65 15.97 -9.67
N ASP A 204 -5.00 16.95 -10.51
CA ASP A 204 -4.11 17.54 -11.53
C ASP A 204 -2.85 18.23 -10.95
N LEU A 205 -2.79 18.44 -9.64
CA LEU A 205 -1.62 19.01 -8.97
C LEU A 205 -0.49 18.00 -8.77
N LEU A 206 -0.74 16.69 -8.95
CA LEU A 206 0.29 15.67 -8.83
C LEU A 206 1.31 15.77 -9.96
N PHE A 207 2.53 16.19 -9.62
CA PHE A 207 3.64 16.28 -10.56
C PHE A 207 4.56 15.06 -10.44
N ASN A 208 4.67 14.49 -9.23
CA ASN A 208 5.47 13.31 -8.93
C ASN A 208 4.75 12.44 -7.90
N VAL A 209 4.98 11.13 -7.96
CA VAL A 209 4.48 10.18 -6.95
C VAL A 209 5.63 9.32 -6.49
N GLN A 210 5.78 9.19 -5.18
CA GLN A 210 6.71 8.27 -4.55
C GLN A 210 5.93 7.08 -3.98
N LEU A 211 6.44 5.87 -4.25
CA LEU A 211 5.77 4.61 -3.96
C LEU A 211 6.62 3.77 -3.01
N ASP A 212 6.09 3.51 -1.83
CA ASP A 212 6.64 2.63 -0.82
C ASP A 212 5.51 2.15 0.09
N ASP A 213 5.82 1.47 1.18
CA ASP A 213 4.84 1.09 2.19
C ASP A 213 5.25 1.63 3.56
N MET A 214 4.28 1.89 4.44
CA MET A 214 4.53 2.39 5.79
C MET A 214 3.49 1.86 6.78
N LEU A 215 3.80 2.01 8.07
CA LEU A 215 2.85 1.78 9.16
C LEU A 215 2.26 3.11 9.66
N PRO A 216 0.97 3.14 10.07
CA PRO A 216 0.37 4.33 10.67
C PRO A 216 1.17 4.85 11.86
N GLY A 217 1.46 6.14 11.89
CA GLY A 217 2.23 6.81 12.94
C GLY A 217 3.74 6.55 12.93
N VAL A 218 4.27 5.84 11.94
CA VAL A 218 5.70 5.50 11.85
C VAL A 218 6.26 5.97 10.51
N HIS A 219 7.25 6.86 10.56
CA HIS A 219 7.99 7.31 9.37
C HIS A 219 9.15 6.34 9.09
N GLU A 220 8.83 5.23 8.41
CA GLU A 220 9.79 4.23 7.94
C GLU A 220 9.34 3.68 6.58
N HIS A 221 10.12 3.93 5.54
CA HIS A 221 9.89 3.39 4.19
C HIS A 221 10.15 1.87 4.17
N LEU A 222 9.12 1.09 3.86
CA LEU A 222 9.13 -0.38 3.82
C LEU A 222 8.86 -0.90 2.40
N GLU A 223 9.26 -2.15 2.12
CA GLU A 223 8.87 -2.83 0.89
C GLU A 223 7.34 -3.06 0.86
N PHE A 224 6.75 -3.11 -0.35
CA PHE A 224 5.31 -3.34 -0.50
C PHE A 224 4.86 -4.64 0.17
N GLY A 225 3.83 -4.53 1.02
CA GLY A 225 3.26 -5.65 1.77
C GLY A 225 3.80 -5.78 3.19
N GLU A 226 4.81 -4.99 3.57
CA GLU A 226 5.31 -4.93 4.95
C GLU A 226 4.64 -3.82 5.78
N GLY A 227 3.92 -2.90 5.14
CA GLY A 227 3.16 -1.84 5.80
C GLY A 227 1.63 -2.01 5.68
N ARG A 228 0.93 -0.90 5.51
CA ARG A 228 -0.54 -0.81 5.45
C ARG A 228 -1.08 -0.13 4.19
N LEU A 229 -0.23 0.17 3.21
CA LEU A 229 -0.68 0.75 1.95
C LEU A 229 -1.58 -0.23 1.19
N ASP A 230 -2.75 0.23 0.76
CA ASP A 230 -3.50 -0.45 -0.30
C ASP A 230 -2.95 -0.03 -1.67
N LEU A 231 -1.92 -0.76 -2.13
CA LEU A 231 -1.22 -0.41 -3.36
C LEU A 231 -2.15 -0.43 -4.58
N ALA A 232 -3.02 -1.45 -4.69
CA ALA A 232 -3.93 -1.57 -5.84
C ALA A 232 -4.95 -0.43 -5.87
N GLU A 233 -5.52 -0.05 -4.73
CA GLU A 233 -6.45 1.07 -4.66
C GLU A 233 -5.77 2.42 -4.96
N THR A 234 -4.53 2.59 -4.49
CA THR A 234 -3.72 3.78 -4.75
C THR A 234 -3.39 3.92 -6.23
N LEU A 235 -2.93 2.84 -6.88
CA LEU A 235 -2.69 2.83 -8.33
C LEU A 235 -3.99 3.02 -9.12
N GLY A 236 -5.10 2.46 -8.64
CA GLY A 236 -6.43 2.68 -9.20
C GLY A 236 -6.85 4.15 -9.16
N ALA A 237 -6.60 4.84 -8.06
CA ALA A 237 -6.86 6.28 -7.93
C ALA A 237 -5.98 7.11 -8.87
N LEU A 238 -4.71 6.73 -9.07
CA LEU A 238 -3.82 7.40 -10.04
C LEU A 238 -4.35 7.22 -11.48
N ALA A 239 -4.80 6.02 -11.83
CA ALA A 239 -5.40 5.75 -13.13
C ALA A 239 -6.72 6.52 -13.31
N GLU A 240 -7.55 6.60 -12.27
CA GLU A 240 -8.83 7.33 -12.25
C GLU A 240 -8.65 8.82 -12.56
N ILE A 241 -7.66 9.47 -11.95
CA ILE A 241 -7.36 10.89 -12.21
C ILE A 241 -6.55 11.10 -13.50
N GLY A 242 -6.21 10.03 -14.23
CA GLY A 242 -5.44 10.12 -15.48
C GLY A 242 -3.97 10.50 -15.29
N TYR A 243 -3.36 10.17 -14.15
CA TYR A 243 -1.96 10.47 -13.89
C TYR A 243 -1.03 9.79 -14.92
N SER A 244 -0.21 10.60 -15.60
CA SER A 244 0.71 10.15 -16.65
C SER A 244 2.19 10.39 -16.35
N GLY A 245 2.49 10.96 -15.18
CA GLY A 245 3.86 11.18 -14.71
C GLY A 245 4.53 9.91 -14.20
N LEU A 246 5.76 10.04 -13.71
CA LEU A 246 6.48 8.95 -13.05
C LEU A 246 5.97 8.70 -11.63
N ALA A 247 5.62 7.44 -11.35
CA ALA A 247 5.39 6.95 -10.00
C ALA A 247 6.58 6.06 -9.59
N ALA A 248 7.52 6.62 -8.82
CA ALA A 248 8.82 6.01 -8.56
C ALA A 248 8.90 5.38 -7.18
N VAL A 249 9.55 4.22 -7.06
CA VAL A 249 9.73 3.55 -5.76
C VAL A 249 10.76 4.28 -4.89
N GLU A 250 10.42 4.59 -3.64
CA GLU A 250 11.23 5.39 -2.70
C GLU A 250 11.72 4.52 -1.53
N LEU A 251 12.92 3.93 -1.64
CA LEU A 251 13.45 3.01 -0.61
C LEU A 251 14.90 3.34 -0.19
N PRO A 252 15.17 4.52 0.40
CA PRO A 252 16.52 5.01 0.64
C PRO A 252 17.36 4.16 1.62
N ARG A 253 16.72 3.30 2.44
CA ARG A 253 17.41 2.42 3.42
C ARG A 253 17.72 1.02 2.87
N HIS A 254 17.31 0.73 1.64
CA HIS A 254 17.40 -0.61 1.04
C HIS A 254 18.58 -0.77 0.05
N SER A 255 19.48 0.22 -0.01
CA SER A 255 20.66 0.21 -0.88
C SER A 255 21.60 -1.00 -0.71
N HIS A 256 21.51 -1.72 0.41
CA HIS A 256 22.31 -2.92 0.66
C HIS A 256 21.86 -4.14 -0.16
N ALA A 257 20.61 -4.16 -0.65
CA ALA A 257 20.02 -5.25 -1.44
C ALA A 257 19.31 -4.73 -2.70
N ALA A 258 19.74 -3.57 -3.21
CA ALA A 258 19.01 -2.76 -4.19
C ALA A 258 18.47 -3.53 -5.42
N PRO A 259 19.25 -4.40 -6.12
CA PRO A 259 18.73 -5.09 -7.30
C PRO A 259 17.58 -6.07 -6.98
N ASP A 260 17.62 -6.71 -5.81
CA ASP A 260 16.59 -7.68 -5.40
C ASP A 260 15.33 -6.97 -4.91
N VAL A 261 15.50 -5.88 -4.16
CA VAL A 261 14.42 -5.01 -3.70
C VAL A 261 13.69 -4.39 -4.89
N ALA A 262 14.43 -3.82 -5.85
CA ALA A 262 13.84 -3.26 -7.07
C ALA A 262 13.08 -4.33 -7.89
N ARG A 263 13.60 -5.55 -7.97
CA ARG A 263 12.89 -6.64 -8.65
C ARG A 263 11.59 -7.00 -7.95
N ARG A 264 11.59 -7.12 -6.62
CA ARG A 264 10.38 -7.43 -5.84
C ARG A 264 9.35 -6.29 -5.94
N ALA A 265 9.80 -5.05 -5.82
CA ALA A 265 8.96 -3.87 -5.99
C ALA A 265 8.29 -3.86 -7.38
N LYS A 266 9.04 -4.14 -8.45
CA LYS A 266 8.49 -4.23 -9.81
C LYS A 266 7.42 -5.32 -9.93
N VAL A 267 7.62 -6.48 -9.32
CA VAL A 267 6.63 -7.57 -9.30
C VAL A 267 5.36 -7.12 -8.56
N ALA A 268 5.49 -6.51 -7.39
CA ALA A 268 4.36 -6.00 -6.62
C ALA A 268 3.55 -4.94 -7.39
N LEU A 269 4.23 -3.97 -8.01
CA LEU A 269 3.60 -2.95 -8.85
C LEU A 269 2.86 -3.56 -10.03
N THR A 270 3.48 -4.50 -10.75
CA THR A 270 2.86 -5.16 -11.90
C THR A 270 1.64 -6.00 -11.48
N ALA A 271 1.71 -6.66 -10.32
CA ALA A 271 0.58 -7.42 -9.78
C ALA A 271 -0.59 -6.51 -9.38
N ALA A 272 -0.31 -5.41 -8.67
CA ALA A 272 -1.31 -4.43 -8.26
C ALA A 272 -1.97 -3.74 -9.46
N ASP A 273 -1.18 -3.34 -10.45
CA ASP A 273 -1.65 -2.73 -11.70
C ASP A 273 -2.53 -3.69 -12.51
N TRP A 274 -2.18 -4.98 -12.54
CA TRP A 274 -3.03 -6.01 -13.14
C TRP A 274 -4.38 -6.15 -12.41
N VAL A 275 -4.41 -6.02 -11.08
CA VAL A 275 -5.67 -6.04 -10.31
C VAL A 275 -6.55 -4.85 -10.68
N VAL A 276 -5.98 -3.65 -10.81
CA VAL A 276 -6.70 -2.44 -11.24
C VAL A 276 -7.34 -2.67 -12.62
N ASP A 277 -6.56 -3.15 -13.58
CA ASP A 277 -7.05 -3.48 -14.93
C ASP A 277 -8.14 -4.56 -14.91
N ALA A 278 -8.00 -5.57 -14.05
CA ALA A 278 -8.97 -6.64 -13.91
C ALA A 278 -10.29 -6.14 -13.32
N GLN A 279 -10.25 -5.26 -12.31
CA GLN A 279 -11.44 -4.65 -11.74
C GLN A 279 -12.19 -3.83 -12.80
N GLU A 280 -11.48 -3.00 -13.55
CA GLU A 280 -12.10 -2.17 -14.59
C GLU A 280 -12.70 -3.02 -15.73
N ALA A 281 -11.99 -4.06 -16.12
CA ALA A 281 -12.49 -5.05 -17.05
C ALA A 281 -13.80 -5.70 -16.59
N ILE A 282 -13.92 -6.04 -15.30
CA ILE A 282 -15.12 -6.65 -14.72
C ILE A 282 -16.27 -5.64 -14.64
N ARG A 283 -16.00 -4.40 -14.25
CA ARG A 283 -17.04 -3.35 -14.23
C ARG A 283 -17.62 -3.10 -15.62
N SER A 284 -16.76 -3.10 -16.64
CA SER A 284 -17.16 -2.92 -18.04
C SER A 284 -17.87 -4.14 -18.64
N ASP A 285 -17.40 -5.35 -18.32
CA ASP A 285 -17.98 -6.63 -18.74
C ASP A 285 -17.88 -7.66 -17.60
N PRO A 286 -18.96 -7.83 -16.81
CA PRO A 286 -18.96 -8.73 -15.67
C PRO A 286 -18.60 -10.17 -16.00
N THR A 287 -18.85 -10.62 -17.23
CA THR A 287 -18.54 -12.00 -17.65
C THR A 287 -17.05 -12.31 -17.65
N ARG A 288 -16.19 -11.27 -17.68
CA ARG A 288 -14.74 -11.41 -17.61
C ARG A 288 -14.26 -12.02 -16.29
N ILE A 289 -15.04 -11.92 -15.21
CA ILE A 289 -14.73 -12.54 -13.92
C ILE A 289 -14.40 -14.04 -14.06
N ARG A 290 -15.11 -14.74 -14.97
CA ARG A 290 -14.95 -16.18 -15.22
C ARG A 290 -13.55 -16.57 -15.70
N THR A 291 -12.81 -15.62 -16.27
CA THR A 291 -11.43 -15.83 -16.73
C THR A 291 -10.39 -15.15 -15.85
N LEU A 292 -10.73 -13.99 -15.27
CA LEU A 292 -9.84 -13.20 -14.45
C LEU A 292 -9.69 -13.77 -13.04
N PHE A 293 -10.77 -14.25 -12.43
CA PHE A 293 -10.77 -14.80 -11.08
C PHE A 293 -9.88 -16.06 -10.94
N PRO A 294 -9.89 -17.01 -11.91
CA PRO A 294 -8.91 -18.11 -11.94
C PRO A 294 -7.46 -17.67 -12.23
N ALA A 295 -7.28 -16.55 -12.94
CA ALA A 295 -5.95 -16.07 -13.31
C ALA A 295 -5.19 -15.40 -12.15
N VAL A 296 -5.89 -14.99 -11.09
CA VAL A 296 -5.33 -14.21 -9.96
C VAL A 296 -4.04 -14.85 -9.43
N GLY A 297 -4.07 -16.13 -9.04
CA GLY A 297 -2.91 -16.78 -8.43
C GLY A 297 -1.66 -16.84 -9.33
N ARG A 298 -1.82 -16.76 -10.66
CA ARG A 298 -0.69 -16.65 -11.60
C ARG A 298 -0.16 -15.22 -11.75
N LYS A 299 -1.01 -14.23 -11.49
CA LYS A 299 -0.73 -12.81 -11.73
C LYS A 299 -0.23 -12.09 -10.48
N VAL A 300 -0.74 -12.45 -9.32
CA VAL A 300 -0.38 -11.81 -8.05
C VAL A 300 0.43 -12.70 -7.10
N GLY A 301 0.59 -13.98 -7.45
CA GLY A 301 1.23 -14.98 -6.56
C GLY A 301 0.24 -15.62 -5.59
N ARG A 302 0.74 -16.46 -4.69
CA ARG A 302 -0.06 -17.23 -3.70
C ARG A 302 0.55 -17.25 -2.30
N THR A 303 1.47 -16.34 -2.03
CA THR A 303 2.17 -16.28 -0.74
C THR A 303 1.18 -15.90 0.36
N ALA A 304 1.36 -16.48 1.56
CA ALA A 304 0.68 -16.02 2.76
C ALA A 304 1.00 -14.54 3.01
N LEU A 305 0.01 -13.81 3.54
CA LEU A 305 0.17 -12.40 3.87
C LEU A 305 1.10 -12.16 5.06
N ARG A 306 1.23 -13.18 5.93
CA ARG A 306 2.11 -13.16 7.10
C ARG A 306 2.87 -14.48 7.22
N PRO A 307 3.85 -14.73 6.32
CA PRO A 307 4.49 -16.04 6.22
C PRO A 307 5.32 -16.43 7.46
N ASP A 308 5.67 -15.46 8.30
CA ASP A 308 6.41 -15.62 9.55
C ASP A 308 5.56 -16.23 10.69
N VAL A 309 4.29 -15.83 10.80
CA VAL A 309 3.36 -16.27 11.85
C VAL A 309 2.22 -17.17 11.35
N ASP A 310 1.90 -17.11 10.06
CA ASP A 310 0.84 -17.87 9.40
C ASP A 310 1.31 -18.35 8.01
N PRO A 311 2.30 -19.26 7.94
CA PRO A 311 2.93 -19.70 6.69
C PRO A 311 1.96 -20.36 5.70
N GLU A 312 0.87 -20.95 6.20
CA GLU A 312 -0.16 -21.59 5.38
C GLU A 312 -1.28 -20.61 4.97
N GLY A 313 -1.30 -19.39 5.50
CA GLY A 313 -2.34 -18.40 5.23
C GLY A 313 -3.72 -18.85 5.73
N LEU A 314 -3.79 -19.60 6.84
CA LEU A 314 -5.05 -20.08 7.40
C LEU A 314 -5.75 -18.97 8.19
N VAL A 315 -5.01 -18.12 8.88
CA VAL A 315 -5.56 -17.03 9.69
C VAL A 315 -5.77 -15.80 8.82
N HIS A 316 -4.70 -15.28 8.26
CA HIS A 316 -4.69 -14.01 7.55
C HIS A 316 -5.01 -14.15 6.06
N GLY A 317 -4.77 -15.32 5.48
CA GLY A 317 -4.98 -15.55 4.04
C GLY A 317 -3.73 -15.30 3.20
N THR A 318 -3.94 -15.33 1.90
CA THR A 318 -2.90 -15.23 0.88
C THR A 318 -3.12 -14.01 -0.02
N VAL A 319 -2.07 -13.55 -0.71
CA VAL A 319 -2.15 -12.40 -1.62
C VAL A 319 -3.21 -12.58 -2.72
N ASP A 320 -3.45 -13.79 -3.20
CA ASP A 320 -4.50 -14.08 -4.18
C ASP A 320 -5.90 -14.12 -3.57
N ASP A 321 -6.05 -14.42 -2.28
CA ASP A 321 -7.34 -14.27 -1.60
C ASP A 321 -7.75 -12.79 -1.56
N HIS A 322 -6.82 -11.89 -1.20
CA HIS A 322 -7.09 -10.44 -1.15
C HIS A 322 -7.39 -9.86 -2.55
N ALA A 323 -6.60 -10.23 -3.56
CA ALA A 323 -6.84 -9.78 -4.93
C ALA A 323 -8.20 -10.28 -5.46
N ARG A 324 -8.59 -11.53 -5.17
CA ARG A 324 -9.93 -12.04 -5.50
C ARG A 324 -11.05 -11.24 -4.83
N GLY A 325 -10.85 -10.78 -3.60
CA GLY A 325 -11.77 -9.85 -2.93
C GLY A 325 -11.98 -8.56 -3.70
N LYS A 326 -10.90 -7.93 -4.19
CA LYS A 326 -10.97 -6.73 -5.02
C LYS A 326 -11.76 -6.96 -6.33
N LEU A 327 -11.62 -8.14 -6.95
CA LEU A 327 -12.38 -8.53 -8.14
C LEU A 327 -13.87 -8.79 -7.81
N LEU A 328 -14.17 -9.43 -6.68
CA LEU A 328 -15.55 -9.65 -6.23
C LEU A 328 -16.27 -8.35 -5.88
N ALA A 329 -15.58 -7.40 -5.26
CA ALA A 329 -16.11 -6.06 -5.00
C ALA A 329 -16.48 -5.35 -6.31
N ALA A 330 -15.61 -5.42 -7.34
CA ALA A 330 -15.90 -4.86 -8.66
C ALA A 330 -17.08 -5.55 -9.37
N LEU A 331 -17.21 -6.87 -9.19
CA LEU A 331 -18.36 -7.63 -9.70
C LEU A 331 -19.66 -7.20 -8.99
N GLY A 332 -19.63 -7.09 -7.66
CA GLY A 332 -20.76 -6.69 -6.83
C GLY A 332 -21.24 -5.27 -7.12
N SER A 333 -20.35 -4.37 -7.54
CA SER A 333 -20.77 -3.02 -7.96
C SER A 333 -21.39 -2.97 -9.36
N ALA A 334 -21.23 -4.02 -10.18
CA ALA A 334 -21.61 -4.02 -11.60
C ALA A 334 -22.86 -4.87 -11.91
N LEU A 335 -23.28 -5.75 -10.99
CA LEU A 335 -24.40 -6.67 -11.18
C LEU A 335 -25.53 -6.40 -10.19
N ASP A 336 -26.76 -6.72 -10.59
CA ASP A 336 -27.86 -6.89 -9.65
C ASP A 336 -27.67 -8.15 -8.79
N ALA A 337 -28.44 -8.28 -7.72
CA ALA A 337 -28.29 -9.36 -6.76
C ALA A 337 -28.50 -10.76 -7.35
N ASP A 338 -29.44 -10.95 -8.29
CA ASP A 338 -29.74 -12.27 -8.84
C ASP A 338 -28.59 -12.74 -9.78
N ALA A 339 -28.10 -11.84 -10.62
CA ALA A 339 -26.94 -12.10 -11.47
C ALA A 339 -25.67 -12.29 -10.65
N LEU A 340 -25.46 -11.48 -9.61
CA LEU A 340 -24.30 -11.58 -8.72
C LEU A 340 -24.28 -12.92 -7.99
N VAL A 341 -25.40 -13.32 -7.37
CA VAL A 341 -25.52 -14.61 -6.68
C VAL A 341 -25.18 -15.75 -7.62
N LYS A 342 -25.70 -15.72 -8.86
CA LYS A 342 -25.40 -16.74 -9.86
C LYS A 342 -23.90 -16.82 -10.15
N GLU A 343 -23.24 -15.71 -10.46
CA GLU A 343 -21.81 -15.72 -10.77
C GLU A 343 -20.97 -16.18 -9.57
N VAL A 344 -21.26 -15.70 -8.35
CA VAL A 344 -20.52 -16.10 -7.13
C VAL A 344 -20.70 -17.58 -6.82
N GLU A 345 -21.91 -18.13 -6.97
CA GLU A 345 -22.15 -19.56 -6.81
C GLU A 345 -21.43 -20.39 -7.87
N GLU A 346 -21.36 -19.93 -9.13
CA GLU A 346 -20.63 -20.60 -10.20
C GLU A 346 -19.12 -20.59 -9.95
N LEU A 347 -18.55 -19.45 -9.52
CA LEU A 347 -17.14 -19.33 -9.14
C LEU A 347 -16.79 -20.30 -8.01
N TYR A 348 -17.65 -20.44 -7.01
CA TYR A 348 -17.44 -21.39 -5.91
C TYR A 348 -17.64 -22.85 -6.35
N ARG A 349 -18.70 -23.14 -7.11
CA ARG A 349 -19.07 -24.51 -7.48
C ARG A 349 -18.05 -25.16 -8.41
N TYR A 350 -17.50 -24.39 -9.35
CA TYR A 350 -16.58 -24.89 -10.37
C TYR A 350 -15.12 -24.54 -10.11
N GLY A 351 -14.85 -23.72 -9.07
CA GLY A 351 -13.50 -23.30 -8.75
C GLY A 351 -12.65 -24.36 -8.03
N ASP A 352 -11.34 -24.23 -8.15
CA ASP A 352 -10.38 -25.01 -7.37
C ASP A 352 -10.39 -24.61 -5.88
N GLY A 353 -9.59 -25.30 -5.04
CA GLY A 353 -9.54 -25.02 -3.61
C GLY A 353 -9.15 -23.57 -3.27
N ALA A 354 -8.24 -22.97 -4.03
CA ALA A 354 -7.81 -21.58 -3.81
C ALA A 354 -8.88 -20.57 -4.28
N GLU A 355 -9.56 -20.87 -5.39
CA GLU A 355 -10.67 -20.05 -5.90
C GLU A 355 -11.86 -20.07 -4.93
N ARG A 356 -12.24 -21.25 -4.44
CA ARG A 356 -13.28 -21.41 -3.41
C ARG A 356 -12.94 -20.70 -2.11
N ARG A 357 -11.70 -20.85 -1.64
CA ARG A 357 -11.19 -20.12 -0.46
C ARG A 357 -11.26 -18.60 -0.68
N GLY A 358 -10.88 -18.13 -1.87
CA GLY A 358 -10.97 -16.73 -2.26
C GLY A 358 -12.40 -16.19 -2.25
N VAL A 359 -13.39 -16.98 -2.65
CA VAL A 359 -14.82 -16.60 -2.51
C VAL A 359 -15.18 -16.48 -1.03
N LEU A 360 -14.94 -17.53 -0.23
CA LEU A 360 -15.35 -17.60 1.17
C LEU A 360 -14.75 -16.46 2.02
N ARG A 361 -13.44 -16.20 1.87
CA ARG A 361 -12.76 -15.13 2.61
C ARG A 361 -13.36 -13.75 2.34
N ASN A 362 -13.96 -13.54 1.17
CA ASN A 362 -14.39 -12.23 0.70
C ASN A 362 -15.90 -12.08 0.55
N LEU A 363 -16.73 -13.00 1.07
CA LEU A 363 -18.19 -12.82 1.04
C LEU A 363 -18.65 -11.52 1.71
N HIS A 364 -17.88 -11.01 2.67
CA HIS A 364 -18.16 -9.77 3.39
C HIS A 364 -18.01 -8.49 2.57
N VAL A 365 -17.37 -8.55 1.39
CA VAL A 365 -17.20 -7.39 0.50
C VAL A 365 -18.34 -7.26 -0.52
N LEU A 366 -19.24 -8.24 -0.58
CA LEU A 366 -20.43 -8.22 -1.41
C LEU A 366 -21.53 -7.35 -0.77
N PRO A 367 -22.53 -6.87 -1.53
CA PRO A 367 -23.66 -6.10 -0.99
C PRO A 367 -24.56 -6.98 -0.10
N THR A 368 -24.20 -7.08 1.18
CA THR A 368 -24.89 -7.90 2.20
C THR A 368 -26.16 -7.22 2.76
N ASP A 369 -26.51 -6.05 2.27
CA ASP A 369 -27.80 -5.41 2.48
C ASP A 369 -28.94 -6.11 1.69
N ASP A 370 -28.61 -6.85 0.63
CA ASP A 370 -29.57 -7.69 -0.08
C ASP A 370 -29.67 -9.10 0.54
N PRO A 371 -30.85 -9.52 1.05
CA PRO A 371 -31.03 -10.83 1.68
C PRO A 371 -30.68 -12.02 0.78
N ARG A 372 -30.81 -11.90 -0.55
CA ARG A 372 -30.50 -12.98 -1.49
C ARG A 372 -29.00 -13.28 -1.53
N VAL A 373 -28.18 -12.23 -1.46
CA VAL A 373 -26.71 -12.35 -1.38
C VAL A 373 -26.31 -13.02 -0.07
N VAL A 374 -26.96 -12.61 1.04
CA VAL A 374 -26.74 -13.22 2.35
C VAL A 374 -27.13 -14.70 2.35
N GLU A 375 -28.30 -15.06 1.81
CA GLU A 375 -28.76 -16.45 1.76
C GLU A 375 -27.79 -17.32 0.94
N ALA A 376 -27.31 -16.83 -0.20
CA ALA A 376 -26.30 -17.51 -0.99
C ALA A 376 -24.99 -17.70 -0.22
N GLY A 377 -24.47 -16.65 0.41
CA GLY A 377 -23.25 -16.73 1.21
C GLY A 377 -23.37 -17.74 2.36
N VAL A 378 -24.53 -17.79 3.05
CA VAL A 378 -24.79 -18.79 4.11
C VAL A 378 -24.77 -20.21 3.56
N ARG A 379 -25.34 -20.46 2.37
CA ARG A 379 -25.27 -21.78 1.71
C ARG A 379 -23.82 -22.18 1.38
N LEU A 380 -23.01 -21.24 0.87
CA LEU A 380 -21.61 -21.50 0.54
C LEU A 380 -20.77 -21.80 1.80
N VAL A 381 -20.96 -21.03 2.87
CA VAL A 381 -20.30 -21.26 4.16
C VAL A 381 -20.70 -22.62 4.74
N ALA A 382 -21.99 -22.98 4.70
CA ALA A 382 -22.46 -24.27 5.18
C ALA A 382 -21.87 -25.45 4.38
N ASP A 383 -21.69 -25.29 3.06
CA ASP A 383 -21.01 -26.29 2.23
C ASP A 383 -19.52 -26.44 2.61
N ALA A 384 -18.80 -25.33 2.76
CA ALA A 384 -17.41 -25.34 3.20
C ALA A 384 -17.24 -25.99 4.59
N LEU A 385 -18.15 -25.71 5.51
CA LEU A 385 -18.23 -26.33 6.83
C LEU A 385 -18.66 -27.81 6.80
N ARG A 386 -18.93 -28.42 5.63
CA ARG A 386 -19.05 -29.88 5.46
C ARG A 386 -17.79 -30.53 4.87
N ALA A 387 -16.91 -29.76 4.22
CA ALA A 387 -15.67 -30.26 3.62
C ALA A 387 -14.54 -30.48 4.63
N ASN A 388 -13.64 -31.43 4.42
CA ASN A 388 -12.48 -31.64 5.33
C ASN A 388 -11.22 -30.84 4.92
N ASP A 389 -11.35 -29.94 3.95
CA ASP A 389 -10.26 -29.05 3.54
C ASP A 389 -10.06 -27.94 4.58
N THR A 390 -8.90 -27.92 5.22
CA THR A 390 -8.59 -26.97 6.31
C THR A 390 -8.57 -25.52 5.84
N GLY A 391 -8.18 -25.25 4.58
CA GLY A 391 -8.19 -23.92 4.00
C GLY A 391 -9.61 -23.40 3.78
N LEU A 392 -10.52 -24.26 3.29
CA LEU A 392 -11.94 -23.90 3.16
C LEU A 392 -12.62 -23.74 4.51
N VAL A 393 -12.31 -24.61 5.48
CA VAL A 393 -12.83 -24.49 6.85
C VAL A 393 -12.37 -23.17 7.47
N ALA A 394 -11.08 -22.85 7.38
CA ALA A 394 -10.52 -21.59 7.90
C ALA A 394 -11.20 -20.36 7.29
N ALA A 395 -11.42 -20.37 5.97
CA ALA A 395 -12.09 -19.27 5.27
C ALA A 395 -13.59 -19.16 5.57
N ALA A 396 -14.24 -20.25 5.96
CA ALA A 396 -15.69 -20.29 6.14
C ALA A 396 -16.19 -19.49 7.35
N LEU A 397 -15.40 -19.38 8.43
CA LEU A 397 -15.76 -18.58 9.62
C LEU A 397 -15.12 -17.17 9.62
N GLY A 398 -15.00 -16.56 8.45
CA GLY A 398 -14.59 -15.16 8.30
C GLY A 398 -15.68 -14.15 8.70
N PRO A 399 -15.47 -12.84 8.43
CA PRO A 399 -16.37 -11.76 8.88
C PRO A 399 -17.84 -11.95 8.48
N PHE A 400 -18.09 -12.41 7.25
CA PHE A 400 -19.44 -12.70 6.76
C PHE A 400 -20.19 -13.70 7.67
N ALA A 401 -19.52 -14.78 8.06
CA ALA A 401 -20.12 -15.80 8.91
C ALA A 401 -20.36 -15.30 10.35
N ALA A 402 -19.49 -14.43 10.85
CA ALA A 402 -19.68 -13.81 12.16
C ALA A 402 -20.99 -13.01 12.23
N ASP A 403 -21.38 -12.35 11.14
CA ASP A 403 -22.55 -11.48 11.10
C ASP A 403 -23.84 -12.18 10.62
N HIS A 404 -23.72 -13.22 9.78
CA HIS A 404 -24.89 -13.79 9.10
C HIS A 404 -25.19 -15.27 9.43
N LEU A 405 -24.27 -16.05 10.00
CA LEU A 405 -24.61 -17.39 10.47
C LEU A 405 -25.46 -17.31 11.75
N ASP A 406 -26.47 -18.18 11.84
CA ASP A 406 -27.16 -18.44 13.10
C ASP A 406 -26.20 -18.99 14.16
N ASP A 407 -26.57 -18.87 15.44
CA ASP A 407 -25.68 -19.27 16.52
C ASP A 407 -25.37 -20.76 16.50
N HIS A 408 -26.35 -21.58 16.09
CA HIS A 408 -26.16 -23.03 16.01
C HIS A 408 -25.08 -23.40 14.99
N GLY A 409 -25.20 -22.92 13.75
CA GLY A 409 -24.25 -23.15 12.67
C GLY A 409 -22.88 -22.56 12.98
N TRP A 410 -22.82 -21.36 13.56
CA TRP A 410 -21.57 -20.73 13.93
C TRP A 410 -20.83 -21.52 15.03
N ARG A 411 -21.52 -21.92 16.12
CA ARG A 411 -20.92 -22.76 17.20
C ARG A 411 -20.41 -24.10 16.68
N HIS A 412 -21.18 -24.78 15.84
CA HIS A 412 -20.73 -26.04 15.21
C HIS A 412 -19.54 -25.83 14.28
N GLY A 413 -19.46 -24.70 13.58
CA GLY A 413 -18.28 -24.30 12.84
C GLY A 413 -17.05 -24.15 13.75
N VAL A 414 -17.18 -23.50 14.91
CA VAL A 414 -16.06 -23.36 15.87
C VAL A 414 -15.59 -24.73 16.38
N LEU A 415 -16.51 -25.63 16.73
CA LEU A 415 -16.14 -27.00 17.09
C LEU A 415 -15.40 -27.70 15.95
N LYS A 416 -15.82 -27.49 14.70
CA LYS A 416 -15.13 -28.07 13.54
C LYS A 416 -13.69 -27.60 13.45
N PHE A 417 -13.38 -26.34 13.76
CA PHE A 417 -12.00 -25.85 13.81
C PHE A 417 -11.18 -26.66 14.83
N LEU A 418 -11.71 -26.86 16.03
CA LEU A 418 -11.07 -27.67 17.07
C LEU A 418 -10.86 -29.14 16.65
N PHE A 419 -11.83 -29.73 15.94
CA PHE A 419 -11.74 -31.11 15.46
C PHE A 419 -10.74 -31.29 14.31
N THR A 420 -10.63 -30.28 13.44
CA THR A 420 -9.78 -30.33 12.23
C THR A 420 -8.39 -29.72 12.45
N GLY A 421 -8.14 -29.13 13.62
CA GLY A 421 -6.86 -28.51 13.96
C GLY A 421 -6.62 -27.18 13.27
N VAL A 422 -7.66 -26.53 12.75
CA VAL A 422 -7.56 -25.18 12.17
C VAL A 422 -7.48 -24.17 13.32
N PRO A 423 -6.53 -23.21 13.30
CA PRO A 423 -6.40 -22.22 14.35
C PRO A 423 -7.69 -21.41 14.54
N THR A 424 -8.20 -21.33 15.77
CA THR A 424 -9.41 -20.54 16.08
C THR A 424 -9.18 -19.03 15.98
N ALA A 425 -7.92 -18.59 15.87
CA ALA A 425 -7.55 -17.23 15.49
C ALA A 425 -8.12 -16.81 14.12
N ALA A 426 -8.44 -17.77 13.23
CA ALA A 426 -9.11 -17.51 11.96
C ALA A 426 -10.63 -17.25 12.10
N VAL A 427 -11.23 -17.51 13.27
CA VAL A 427 -12.66 -17.30 13.51
C VAL A 427 -12.95 -15.83 13.81
N ALA A 428 -13.63 -15.16 12.89
CA ALA A 428 -14.09 -13.79 13.09
C ALA A 428 -15.18 -13.73 14.17
N GLY A 429 -15.09 -12.73 15.05
CA GLY A 429 -16.09 -12.48 16.07
C GLY A 429 -16.11 -13.48 17.23
N LEU A 430 -15.07 -14.32 17.40
CA LEU A 430 -15.00 -15.35 18.44
C LEU A 430 -15.33 -14.81 19.83
N SER A 431 -14.62 -13.78 20.29
CA SER A 431 -14.86 -13.18 21.62
C SER A 431 -16.25 -12.55 21.75
N ARG A 432 -16.79 -11.99 20.66
CA ARG A 432 -18.13 -11.36 20.66
C ARG A 432 -19.23 -12.41 20.82
N ARG A 433 -19.14 -13.50 20.05
CA ARG A 433 -20.16 -14.57 19.96
C ARG A 433 -19.94 -15.74 20.92
N CYS A 434 -18.87 -15.72 21.72
CA CYS A 434 -18.60 -16.77 22.71
C CYS A 434 -19.62 -16.73 23.86
N ASP A 435 -20.64 -17.59 23.78
CA ASP A 435 -21.71 -17.70 24.78
C ASP A 435 -21.61 -18.97 25.63
N ALA A 436 -22.49 -19.07 26.63
CA ALA A 436 -22.52 -20.19 27.57
C ALA A 436 -22.69 -21.55 26.87
N GLU A 437 -23.44 -21.59 25.76
CA GLU A 437 -23.65 -22.84 25.02
C GLU A 437 -22.37 -23.26 24.28
N LEU A 438 -21.63 -22.33 23.66
CA LEU A 438 -20.33 -22.64 23.09
C LEU A 438 -19.35 -23.15 24.16
N ILE A 439 -19.30 -22.49 25.32
CA ILE A 439 -18.43 -22.91 26.44
C ILE A 439 -18.77 -24.33 26.89
N ARG A 440 -20.07 -24.65 27.01
CA ARG A 440 -20.54 -25.99 27.36
C ARG A 440 -20.10 -27.01 26.31
N MET A 441 -20.31 -26.73 25.03
CA MET A 441 -19.92 -27.60 23.92
C MET A 441 -18.39 -27.84 23.86
N VAL A 442 -17.58 -26.81 24.07
CA VAL A 442 -16.11 -26.94 24.10
C VAL A 442 -15.66 -27.71 25.36
N SER A 443 -16.34 -27.54 26.50
CA SER A 443 -16.07 -28.32 27.70
C SER A 443 -16.32 -29.81 27.48
N ASP A 444 -17.41 -30.17 26.81
CA ASP A 444 -17.74 -31.55 26.43
C ASP A 444 -16.65 -32.13 25.50
N TYR A 445 -16.24 -31.36 24.48
CA TYR A 445 -15.13 -31.74 23.59
C TYR A 445 -13.83 -32.01 24.35
N VAL A 446 -13.45 -31.12 25.27
CA VAL A 446 -12.25 -31.27 26.10
C VAL A 446 -12.34 -32.51 26.99
N ALA A 447 -13.51 -32.76 27.60
CA ALA A 447 -13.74 -33.94 28.43
C ALA A 447 -13.62 -35.24 27.61
N GLU A 448 -14.21 -35.28 26.41
CA GLU A 448 -14.11 -36.43 25.50
C GLU A 448 -12.66 -36.70 25.09
N ARG A 449 -11.89 -35.66 24.73
CA ARG A 449 -10.47 -35.77 24.40
C ARG A 449 -9.66 -36.36 25.56
N LYS A 450 -9.86 -35.83 26.77
CA LYS A 450 -9.19 -36.32 28.00
C LYS A 450 -9.56 -37.78 28.30
N ALA A 451 -10.83 -38.14 28.20
CA ALA A 451 -11.30 -39.51 28.41
C ALA A 451 -10.71 -40.50 27.39
N ALA A 452 -10.49 -40.05 26.16
CA ALA A 452 -9.82 -40.82 25.10
C ALA A 452 -8.28 -40.82 25.19
N GLY A 453 -7.69 -40.22 26.23
CA GLY A 453 -6.24 -40.10 26.40
C GLY A 453 -5.55 -39.21 25.35
N ARG A 454 -6.29 -38.31 24.71
CA ARG A 454 -5.79 -37.41 23.67
C ARG A 454 -5.44 -36.04 24.24
N THR A 455 -4.49 -35.35 23.62
CA THR A 455 -4.12 -33.97 23.99
C THR A 455 -5.27 -32.99 23.75
N VAL A 456 -5.38 -31.98 24.61
CA VAL A 456 -6.35 -30.88 24.44
C VAL A 456 -5.68 -29.76 23.63
N PRO A 457 -6.31 -29.25 22.56
CA PRO A 457 -5.78 -28.11 21.81
C PRO A 457 -5.75 -26.83 22.67
N ALA A 458 -4.68 -26.04 22.56
CA ALA A 458 -4.56 -24.74 23.24
C ALA A 458 -5.73 -23.80 22.91
N ASP A 459 -6.22 -23.85 21.67
CA ASP A 459 -7.37 -23.08 21.21
C ASP A 459 -8.67 -23.41 21.97
N ALA A 460 -8.86 -24.66 22.39
CA ALA A 460 -10.01 -25.04 23.21
C ALA A 460 -9.89 -24.44 24.62
N GLU A 461 -8.69 -24.44 25.20
CA GLU A 461 -8.42 -23.82 26.50
C GLU A 461 -8.60 -22.30 26.44
N ALA A 462 -8.14 -21.65 25.36
CA ALA A 462 -8.33 -20.23 25.12
C ALA A 462 -9.81 -19.84 25.05
N ILE A 463 -10.64 -20.64 24.37
CA ILE A 463 -12.10 -20.41 24.32
C ILE A 463 -12.73 -20.53 25.71
N LEU A 464 -12.36 -21.54 26.50
CA LEU A 464 -12.88 -21.71 27.86
C LEU A 464 -12.49 -20.54 28.78
N ALA A 465 -11.27 -20.01 28.62
CA ALA A 465 -10.82 -18.84 29.37
C ALA A 465 -11.63 -17.57 29.06
N LEU A 466 -12.09 -17.38 27.81
CA LEU A 466 -12.97 -16.27 27.43
C LEU A 466 -14.32 -16.30 28.18
N GLY A 467 -14.85 -17.50 28.46
CA GLY A 467 -16.06 -17.67 29.24
C GLY A 467 -15.88 -17.23 30.70
N ALA A 468 -14.78 -17.65 31.33
CA ALA A 468 -14.47 -17.29 32.72
C ALA A 468 -14.32 -15.78 32.93
N THR A 469 -13.68 -15.07 32.00
CA THR A 469 -13.55 -13.61 32.06
C THR A 469 -14.89 -12.87 31.98
N ARG A 470 -15.85 -13.40 31.21
CA ARG A 470 -17.20 -12.81 31.10
C ARG A 470 -18.02 -13.00 32.37
N ASP A 471 -17.94 -14.17 32.99
CA ASP A 471 -18.62 -14.44 34.26
C ASP A 471 -18.10 -13.53 35.39
N GLU A 472 -16.80 -13.21 35.39
CA GLU A 472 -16.20 -12.26 36.34
C GLU A 472 -16.60 -10.80 36.07
N GLU A 473 -16.78 -10.39 34.82
CA GLU A 473 -17.27 -9.05 34.45
C GLU A 473 -18.75 -8.85 34.77
N VAL A 474 -19.59 -9.88 34.58
CA VAL A 474 -21.03 -9.84 34.92
C VAL A 474 -21.26 -9.91 36.43
N ALA A 475 -20.31 -10.46 37.19
CA ALA A 475 -20.37 -10.53 38.65
C ALA A 475 -19.89 -9.25 39.37
N ARG A 476 -19.28 -8.29 38.66
CA ARG A 476 -18.86 -6.97 39.17
C ARG A 476 -19.90 -5.91 38.85
#